data_AF-A0A3N5LYC5-F1
#
_entry.id   AF-A0A3N5LYC5-F1
#
_cell.length_a   1.000
_cell.length_b   1.000
_cell.length_c   1.000
_cell.angle_alpha   90.00
_cell.angle_beta   90.00
_cell.angle_gamma   90.00
#
_symmetry.space_group_name_H-M   'P 1'
#
loop_
_entity.id
_entity.type
_entity.pdbx_description
1 polymer ?
#
loop_
_entity_poly.entity_id
_entity_poly.type
_entity_poly.pdbx_seq_one_letter_code
_entity_poly.pdbx_strand_id
1 'polypeptide(L)' 'GGVSRAGDASSPGDASTGEGDVSAGVADRLAAVKLCSIGPVTSATLREHGLPVAVEAREYTTAGLVAAIVDASGA' A
#
# COMPACT_ATOMS: atom_id res chain seq x y z
N GLY A 1 -43.54 -37.58 3.90
CA GLY A 1 -44.01 -36.20 3.63
C GLY A 1 -43.70 -35.40 4.87
N GLY A 2 -42.94 -34.33 4.82
CA GLY A 2 -43.02 -33.25 3.84
C GLY A 2 -43.60 -32.05 4.57
N VAL A 3 -42.73 -31.13 4.99
CA VAL A 3 -42.90 -29.67 5.01
C VAL A 3 -41.73 -29.10 5.82
N SER A 4 -40.66 -28.72 5.11
CA SER A 4 -39.71 -27.72 5.57
C SER A 4 -40.32 -26.37 5.22
N ARG A 5 -40.66 -25.55 6.23
CA ARG A 5 -41.11 -24.17 6.02
C ARG A 5 -39.98 -23.21 6.37
N ALA A 6 -39.81 -22.26 5.46
CA ALA A 6 -38.79 -21.24 5.43
C ALA A 6 -38.99 -20.14 6.49
N GLY A 7 -37.87 -19.56 6.91
CA GLY A 7 -37.73 -18.13 7.18
C GLY A 7 -38.07 -17.62 8.58
N ASP A 8 -37.03 -17.28 9.34
CA ASP A 8 -36.87 -15.90 9.78
C ASP A 8 -35.42 -15.47 9.51
N ALA A 9 -35.28 -14.49 8.60
CA ALA A 9 -34.03 -13.81 8.38
C ALA A 9 -33.95 -12.71 9.45
N SER A 10 -33.37 -13.04 10.60
CA SER A 10 -32.89 -12.00 11.50
C SER A 10 -31.67 -11.35 10.85
N SER A 11 -31.93 -10.24 10.17
CA SER A 11 -30.95 -9.42 9.46
C SER A 11 -29.77 -9.12 10.38
N PRO A 12 -28.52 -9.49 10.04
CA PRO A 12 -27.37 -8.89 10.69
C PRO A 12 -27.39 -7.42 10.32
N GLY A 13 -27.79 -6.58 11.28
CA GLY A 13 -27.66 -5.14 11.17
C GLY A 13 -26.21 -4.83 10.80
N ASP A 14 -26.07 -4.08 9.72
CA ASP A 14 -24.88 -3.49 9.15
C ASP A 14 -24.25 -2.46 10.10
N ALA A 15 -23.92 -2.86 11.33
CA ALA A 15 -23.05 -2.08 12.17
C ALA A 15 -21.59 -2.43 11.84
N SER A 16 -21.18 -2.16 10.60
CA SER A 16 -19.76 -1.94 10.31
C SER A 16 -19.39 -0.53 10.79
N THR A 17 -19.47 -0.31 12.11
CA THR A 17 -18.61 0.68 12.75
C THR A 17 -17.23 0.06 12.69
N GLY A 18 -16.54 0.27 11.57
CA GLY A 18 -15.12 -0.02 11.49
C GLY A 18 -14.44 0.84 12.53
N GLU A 19 -14.09 0.24 13.67
CA GLU A 19 -13.02 0.73 14.52
C GLU A 19 -11.76 0.73 13.64
N GLY A 20 -11.55 1.86 12.96
CA GLY A 20 -10.29 2.13 12.31
C GLY A 20 -9.26 2.21 13.42
N ASP A 21 -8.55 1.11 13.65
CA ASP A 21 -7.33 1.11 14.46
C ASP A 21 -6.35 2.07 13.79
N VAL A 22 -6.21 3.29 14.34
CA VAL A 22 -5.33 4.33 13.80
C VAL A 22 -3.86 4.03 14.18
N SER A 23 -3.50 2.80 14.53
CA SER A 23 -2.14 2.42 14.94
C SER A 23 -1.31 1.82 13.79
N ALA A 24 -1.79 1.85 12.54
CA ALA A 24 -0.96 1.51 11.40
C ALA A 24 0.15 2.56 11.21
N GLY A 25 1.38 2.19 11.61
CA GLY A 25 2.58 3.00 11.45
C GLY A 25 2.91 3.31 9.99
N VAL A 26 3.80 4.28 9.75
CA VAL A 26 4.17 4.73 8.40
C VAL A 26 4.66 3.58 7.51
N ALA A 27 5.43 2.63 8.07
CA ALA A 27 5.92 1.47 7.32
C ALA A 27 4.78 0.56 6.83
N ASP A 28 3.74 0.36 7.65
CA ASP A 28 2.58 -0.47 7.29
C ASP A 28 1.81 0.13 6.11
N ARG A 29 1.61 1.45 6.13
CA ARG A 29 0.96 2.20 5.05
C ARG A 29 1.75 2.18 3.75
N LEU A 30 3.08 2.06 3.84
CA LEU A 30 3.98 2.04 2.68
C LEU A 30 4.29 0.62 2.19
N ALA A 31 3.82 -0.43 2.86
CA ALA A 31 4.15 -1.81 2.52
C ALA A 31 3.72 -2.21 1.10
N ALA A 32 2.64 -1.61 0.58
CA ALA A 32 2.15 -1.85 -0.78
C ALA A 32 2.64 -0.82 -1.83
N VAL A 33 3.48 0.13 -1.43
CA VAL A 33 3.94 1.23 -2.29
C VAL A 33 5.32 0.93 -2.87
N LYS A 34 5.49 1.07 -4.19
CA LYS A 34 6.80 1.05 -4.83
C LYS A 34 7.51 2.37 -4.57
N LEU A 35 8.54 2.35 -3.73
CA LEU A 35 9.29 3.57 -3.40
C LEU A 35 10.34 3.87 -4.47
N CYS A 36 10.30 5.10 -4.98
CA CYS A 36 11.32 5.66 -5.86
C CYS A 36 12.16 6.69 -5.10
N SER A 37 13.48 6.60 -5.21
CA SER A 37 14.41 7.58 -4.66
C SER A 37 15.06 8.42 -5.75
N ILE A 38 15.36 9.69 -5.43
CA ILE A 38 16.05 10.60 -6.35
C ILE A 38 17.56 10.27 -6.49
N GLY A 39 18.12 9.50 -5.55
CA GLY A 39 19.44 8.88 -5.70
C GLY A 39 20.04 8.32 -4.41
N PRO A 40 21.36 8.07 -4.35
CA PRO A 40 21.91 7.03 -3.48
C PRO A 40 21.86 7.35 -1.99
N VAL A 41 21.95 8.63 -1.62
CA VAL A 41 21.84 9.06 -0.22
C VAL A 41 20.43 8.80 0.30
N THR A 42 19.40 9.21 -0.44
CA THR A 42 18.00 8.95 -0.08
C THR A 42 17.70 7.46 -0.06
N SER A 43 18.25 6.68 -1.00
CA SER A 43 18.09 5.24 -1.01
C SER A 43 18.69 4.57 0.22
N ALA A 44 19.86 5.02 0.68
CA ALA A 44 20.49 4.52 1.90
C ALA A 44 19.60 4.81 3.11
N THR A 45 19.12 6.05 3.27
CA THR A 45 18.22 6.44 4.36
C THR A 45 16.92 5.62 4.37
N LEU A 46 16.29 5.39 3.21
CA LEU A 46 15.11 4.54 3.12
C LEU A 46 15.40 3.12 3.63
N ARG A 47 16.52 2.53 3.20
CA ARG A 47 16.92 1.18 3.64
C ARG A 47 17.22 1.11 5.13
N GLU A 48 17.87 2.14 5.70
CA GLU A 48 18.12 2.25 7.15
C GLU A 48 16.82 2.26 7.97
N HIS A 49 15.75 2.82 7.42
CA HIS A 49 14.42 2.82 8.03
C HIS A 49 13.57 1.57 7.69
N GLY A 50 14.16 0.55 7.06
CA GLY A 50 13.45 -0.68 6.68
C GLY A 50 12.47 -0.50 5.52
N LEU A 51 12.57 0.60 4.78
CA LEU A 51 11.73 0.90 3.63
C LEU A 51 12.43 0.42 2.34
N PRO A 52 11.88 -0.59 1.63
CA PRO A 52 12.50 -1.13 0.43
C PRO A 52 12.38 -0.15 -0.74
N VAL A 53 13.52 0.16 -1.36
CA VAL A 53 13.58 1.00 -2.57
C VAL A 53 13.31 0.13 -3.79
N ALA A 54 12.21 0.40 -4.49
CA ALA A 54 11.86 -0.31 -5.72
C ALA A 54 12.72 0.14 -6.90
N VAL A 55 13.02 1.43 -6.98
CA VAL A 55 13.84 2.02 -8.04
C VAL A 55 14.57 3.26 -7.55
N GLU A 56 15.79 3.46 -8.05
CA GLU A 56 16.59 4.67 -7.81
C GLU A 56 16.78 5.40 -9.14
N ALA A 57 16.55 6.71 -9.15
CA ALA A 57 16.79 7.53 -10.33
C ALA A 57 18.28 7.55 -10.68
N ARG A 58 18.60 7.29 -11.96
CA ARG A 58 19.98 7.34 -12.47
C ARG A 58 20.51 8.77 -12.58
N GLU A 59 19.60 9.72 -12.83
CA GLU A 59 19.90 11.14 -12.96
C GLU A 59 19.15 11.94 -11.90
N TYR A 60 19.84 12.85 -11.23
CA TYR A 60 19.29 13.76 -10.21
C TYR A 60 18.51 14.93 -10.84
N THR A 61 17.61 14.60 -11.76
CA THR A 61 16.76 15.56 -12.48
C THR A 61 15.31 15.11 -12.40
N THR A 62 14.38 16.04 -12.61
CA THR A 62 12.95 15.70 -12.69
C THR A 62 12.68 14.66 -13.78
N ALA A 63 13.37 14.75 -14.93
CA ALA A 63 13.24 13.79 -16.01
C ALA A 63 13.75 12.40 -15.62
N GLY A 64 14.90 12.31 -14.95
CA GLY A 64 15.46 11.06 -14.44
C GLY A 64 14.55 10.39 -13.41
N LEU A 65 13.92 11.18 -12.54
CA LEU A 65 12.97 10.68 -11.56
C LEU A 65 11.70 10.12 -12.23
N VAL A 66 11.13 10.86 -13.18
CA VAL A 66 9.94 10.40 -13.92
C VAL A 66 10.25 9.10 -14.67
N ALA A 67 11.42 9.02 -15.33
CA ALA A 67 11.85 7.81 -16.02
C ALA A 67 11.95 6.61 -15.07
N ALA A 68 12.52 6.80 -13.87
CA ALA A 68 12.60 5.75 -12.86
C ALA A 68 11.22 5.30 -12.37
N ILE A 69 10.29 6.23 -12.15
CA ILE A 69 8.91 5.91 -11.76
C ILE A 69 8.21 5.07 -12.83
N VAL A 70 8.36 5.43 -14.11
CA VAL A 70 7.78 4.69 -15.24
C VAL A 70 8.33 3.27 -15.28
N ASP A 71 9.66 3.11 -15.22
CA ASP A 71 10.34 1.81 -15.21
C ASP A 71 9.85 0.89 -14.07
N ALA A 72 9.67 1.44 -12.87
CA ALA A 72 9.14 0.68 -11.73
C ALA A 72 7.64 0.39 -11.82
N SER A 73 6.87 1.22 -12.50
CA SER A 73 5.42 1.05 -12.61
C SER A 73 5.02 -0.13 -13.50
N GLY A 74 5.92 -0.58 -14.40
CA GLY A 74 5.64 -1.64 -15.37
C GLY A 74 4.80 -1.17 -16.55
N ALA A 75 4.82 0.15 -16.81
CA ALA A 75 4.18 0.80 -17.95
C ALA A 75 5.11 0.84 -19.17
#